data_AF-A0A843BW42-F1
#
_entry.id   AF-A0A843BW42-F1
#
_cell.length_a   1.000
_cell.length_b   1.000
_cell.length_c   1.000
_cell.angle_alpha   90.00
_cell.angle_beta   90.00
_cell.angle_gamma   90.00
#
_symmetry.space_group_name_H-M   'P 1'
#
loop_
_entity.id
_entity.type
_entity.pdbx_description
1 polymer ?
#
loop_
_entity_poly.entity_id
_entity_poly.type
_entity_poly.pdbx_seq_one_letter_code
_entity_poly.pdbx_strand_id
1 'polypeptide(L)' 'MIHKIRYFETKTLSKGVYLQDVVNDFLAEKGENIIAVMPVMIDSLLVHYKE' A
#
# COMPACT_ATOMS: atom_id res chain seq x y z
N MET A 1 -20.36 0.68 2.30
CA MET A 1 -19.00 0.15 2.05
C MET A 1 -18.29 1.16 1.18
N ILE A 2 -17.26 1.81 1.72
CA ILE A 2 -16.58 2.94 1.06
C ILE A 2 -15.31 2.40 0.42
N HIS A 3 -15.10 2.72 -0.85
CA HIS A 3 -13.87 2.38 -1.56
C HIS A 3 -12.81 3.44 -1.31
N LYS A 4 -11.61 3.02 -0.92
CA LYS A 4 -10.49 3.92 -0.66
C LYS A 4 -9.24 3.47 -1.40
N ILE A 5 -8.38 4.44 -1.71
CA ILE A 5 -7.10 4.22 -2.36
C ILE A 5 -6.02 4.77 -1.43
N ARG A 6 -4.97 3.98 -1.19
CA ARG A 6 -3.78 4.41 -0.46
C ARG A 6 -2.56 4.34 -1.37
N TYR A 7 -1.79 5.42 -1.41
CA TYR A 7 -0.55 5.51 -2.15
C TYR A 7 0.65 5.31 -1.22
N PHE A 8 1.62 4.53 -1.67
CA PHE A 8 2.87 4.24 -0.98
C PHE A 8 4.02 4.60 -1.91
N GLU A 9 5.02 5.32 -1.39
CA GLU A 9 6.23 5.64 -2.16
C GLU A 9 7.47 5.65 -1.27
N THR A 10 8.60 5.16 -1.81
CA THR A 10 9.86 5.06 -1.05
C THR A 10 10.36 6.41 -0.55
N LYS A 11 10.11 7.50 -1.28
CA LYS A 11 10.59 8.85 -0.95
C LYS A 11 10.02 9.41 0.34
N THR A 12 8.89 8.87 0.80
CA THR A 12 8.24 9.27 2.07
C THR A 12 8.72 8.43 3.26
N LEU A 13 9.51 7.39 3.01
CA LEU A 13 9.96 6.47 4.05
C LEU A 13 11.25 6.95 4.70
N SER A 14 11.40 6.60 5.98
CA SER A 14 12.64 6.83 6.71
C SER A 14 13.75 5.92 6.17
N LYS A 15 15.01 6.34 6.33
CA LYS A 15 16.17 5.58 5.88
C LYS A 15 16.18 4.18 6.52
N GLY A 16 16.34 3.14 5.69
CA GLY A 16 16.35 1.75 6.13
C GLY A 16 14.98 1.09 6.22
N VAL A 17 13.89 1.83 5.95
CA VAL A 17 12.54 1.29 5.83
C VAL A 17 12.29 0.91 4.38
N TYR A 18 11.93 -0.36 4.13
CA TYR A 18 11.60 -0.82 2.80
C TYR A 18 10.11 -0.63 2.52
N LEU A 19 9.79 -0.25 1.28
CA LEU A 19 8.40 -0.10 0.82
C LEU A 19 7.60 -1.39 1.01
N GLN A 20 8.26 -2.53 0.78
CA GLN A 20 7.65 -3.85 0.93
C GLN A 20 7.13 -4.10 2.35
N ASP A 21 7.90 -3.72 3.38
CA ASP A 21 7.52 -3.96 4.78
C ASP A 21 6.25 -3.17 5.12
N VAL A 22 6.25 -1.87 4.80
CA VAL A 22 5.12 -0.97 5.07
C VAL A 22 3.85 -1.39 4.32
N VAL A 23 4.00 -1.80 3.06
CA VAL A 23 2.88 -2.30 2.26
C VAL A 23 2.36 -3.61 2.82
N ASN A 24 3.24 -4.55 3.19
CA ASN A 24 2.84 -5.84 3.75
C ASN A 24 2.07 -5.67 5.07
N ASP A 25 2.52 -4.79 5.95
CA ASP A 25 1.81 -4.48 7.20
C ASP A 25 0.39 -3.97 6.90
N PHE A 26 0.26 -3.06 5.94
CA PHE A 26 -1.05 -2.55 5.53
C PHE A 26 -1.94 -3.63 4.90
N LEU A 27 -1.38 -4.49 4.05
CA LEU A 27 -2.13 -5.58 3.43
C LEU A 27 -2.59 -6.60 4.48
N ALA A 28 -1.76 -6.90 5.47
CA ALA A 28 -2.12 -7.77 6.59
C ALA A 28 -3.24 -7.16 7.45
N GLU A 29 -3.21 -5.85 7.70
CA GLU A 29 -4.25 -5.14 8.44
C GLU A 29 -5.61 -5.19 7.72
N LYS A 30 -5.62 -4.98 6.40
CA LYS A 30 -6.87 -4.90 5.61
C LYS A 30 -7.39 -6.26 5.15
N GLY A 31 -6.53 -7.26 4.98
CA GLY A 31 -6.89 -8.64 4.66
C GLY A 31 -7.81 -8.76 3.44
N GLU A 32 -8.96 -9.39 3.62
CA GLU A 32 -9.96 -9.62 2.55
C GLU A 32 -10.61 -8.34 2.01
N ASN A 33 -10.40 -7.19 2.66
CA ASN A 33 -10.90 -5.90 2.16
C ASN A 33 -10.04 -5.31 1.04
N ILE A 34 -8.87 -5.90 0.74
CA ILE A 34 -8.05 -5.49 -0.40
C ILE A 34 -8.76 -5.87 -1.71
N ILE A 35 -8.92 -4.90 -2.60
CA ILE A 35 -9.50 -5.10 -3.93
C ILE A 35 -8.38 -5.29 -4.96
N ALA A 36 -7.38 -4.41 -4.94
CA ALA A 36 -6.30 -4.43 -5.92
C ALA A 36 -5.03 -3.79 -5.37
N VAL A 37 -3.89 -4.30 -5.84
CA VAL A 37 -2.56 -3.74 -5.57
C VAL A 37 -1.91 -3.48 -6.92
N MET A 38 -1.55 -2.23 -7.19
CA MET A 38 -1.07 -1.79 -8.50
C MET A 38 0.28 -1.09 -8.38
N PRO A 39 1.34 -1.58 -9.04
CA PRO A 39 2.55 -0.80 -9.20
C PRO A 39 2.27 0.38 -10.13
N VAL A 40 2.72 1.58 -9.75
CA VAL A 40 2.49 2.80 -10.54
C VAL A 40 3.80 3.34 -11.11
N MET A 41 4.87 3.26 -10.33
CA MET A 41 6.24 3.58 -10.74
C MET A 41 7.20 2.54 -10.15
N ILE A 42 8.50 2.68 -10.44
CA ILE A 42 9.53 1.77 -9.94
C ILE A 42 9.60 1.73 -8.40
N ASP A 43 9.22 2.83 -7.75
CA ASP A 43 9.39 3.09 -6.33
C ASP A 43 8.08 3.43 -5.62
N SER A 44 6.94 3.13 -6.25
CA SER A 44 5.61 3.45 -5.70
C SER A 44 4.50 2.46 -6.09
N LEU A 45 3.47 2.41 -5.24
CA LEU A 45 2.38 1.44 -5.31
C LEU A 45 1.06 2.03 -4.80
N LEU A 46 -0.04 1.67 -5.44
CA LEU A 46 -1.41 1.99 -5.01
C LEU A 46 -2.10 0.73 -4.48
N VAL A 47 -2.78 0.86 -3.34
CA VAL A 47 -3.65 -0.17 -2.80
C VAL A 47 -5.09 0.33 -2.78
N HIS A 48 -5.98 -0.36 -3.50
CA HIS A 48 -7.42 -0.16 -3.46
C HIS A 48 -8.05 -1.12 -2.45
N TYR A 49 -8.82 -0.60 -1.51
CA TYR A 49 -9.43 -1.40 -0.44
C TYR A 49 -10.82 -0.87 -0.06
N LYS A 50 -11.57 -1.72 0.65
CA LYS A 50 -12.88 -1.41 1.22
C LYS A 50 -12.72 -1.04 2.69
N GLU A 51 -13.52 -0.07 3.14
CA GLU A 51 -13.68 0.30 4.55
C GLU A 51 -15.16 0.42 4.93
#